data_AF-A0A0E9S522-F1
#
_entry.id   AF-A0A0E9S522-F1
#
_cell.length_a   1.000
_cell.length_b   1.000
_cell.length_c   1.000
_cell.angle_alpha   90.00
_cell.angle_beta   90.00
_cell.angle_gamma   90.00
#
_symmetry.space_group_name_H-M   'P 1'
#
loop_
_entity.id
_entity.type
_entity.pdbx_description
1 polymer ?
#
loop_
_entity_poly.entity_id
_entity_poly.type
_entity_poly.pdbx_seq_one_letter_code
_entity_poly.pdbx_strand_id
1 'polypeptide(L)' 'MDHCLVVTKEDRKDDPRGTEEGNLCHAKELPSDLVTETDQKVEALIISSLKEKYPTHR' A
#
# COMPACT_ATOMS: atom_id res chain seq x y z
N MET A 1 -5.30 14.29 -11.90
CA MET A 1 -5.63 13.59 -10.63
C MET A 1 -6.31 12.23 -10.87
N ASP A 2 -6.86 12.00 -12.07
CA ASP A 2 -7.74 10.86 -12.36
C ASP A 2 -7.04 9.50 -12.27
N HIS A 3 -5.73 9.46 -12.49
CA HIS A 3 -4.98 8.21 -12.40
C HIS A 3 -4.89 7.65 -10.98
N CYS A 4 -4.63 8.51 -9.98
CA CYS A 4 -4.58 8.08 -8.58
C CYS A 4 -5.94 7.56 -8.11
N LEU A 5 -7.04 8.09 -8.65
CA LEU A 5 -8.40 7.59 -8.37
C LEU A 5 -8.68 6.22 -8.98
N VAL A 6 -7.97 5.82 -10.04
CA VAL A 6 -8.08 4.49 -10.64
C VAL A 6 -7.25 3.49 -9.84
N VAL A 7 -5.99 3.82 -9.54
CA VAL A 7 -5.07 2.95 -8.77
C VAL A 7 -5.66 2.63 -7.39
N THR A 8 -6.22 3.62 -6.69
CA THR A 8 -6.87 3.41 -5.38
C THR A 8 -8.14 2.56 -5.44
N LYS A 9 -8.80 2.46 -6.60
CA LYS A 9 -9.96 1.57 -6.79
C LYS A 9 -9.56 0.14 -7.12
N GLU A 10 -8.41 -0.04 -7.77
CA GLU A 10 -7.82 -1.34 -8.05
C GLU A 10 -7.23 -1.94 -6.77
N ASP A 11 -6.47 -1.16 -6.01
CA ASP A 11 -5.87 -1.58 -4.74
C ASP A 11 -6.92 -2.02 -3.70
N ARG A 12 -8.06 -1.30 -3.62
CA ARG A 12 -9.21 -1.68 -2.78
C ARG A 12 -9.87 -3.01 -3.20
N LYS A 13 -9.70 -3.42 -4.45
CA LYS A 13 -10.23 -4.69 -4.98
C LYS A 13 -9.30 -5.85 -4.64
N ASP A 14 -7.99 -5.58 -4.58
CA ASP A 14 -6.93 -6.53 -4.26
C ASP A 14 -6.66 -6.68 -2.75
N ASP A 15 -7.21 -5.80 -1.90
CA ASP A 15 -7.27 -5.98 -0.44
C ASP A 15 -8.62 -6.59 -0.01
N PRO A 16 -8.78 -7.93 -0.02
CA PRO A 16 -9.87 -8.56 0.70
C PRO A 16 -9.53 -8.38 2.17
N ARG A 17 -10.12 -7.39 2.85
CA ARG A 17 -10.03 -7.21 4.31
C ARG A 17 -10.06 -8.56 5.01
N GLY A 18 -8.86 -9.05 5.36
CA GLY A 18 -8.62 -10.36 5.92
C GLY A 18 -8.86 -10.26 7.41
N THR A 19 -10.07 -10.61 7.82
CA THR A 19 -10.34 -11.01 9.19
C THR A 19 -9.72 -12.39 9.39
N GLU A 20 -8.99 -12.56 10.51
CA GLU A 20 -8.44 -13.82 11.03
C GLU A 20 -7.25 -14.43 10.29
N GLU A 21 -6.03 -13.91 10.53
CA GLU A 21 -4.84 -14.68 10.90
C GLU A 21 -3.72 -13.68 11.24
N GLY A 22 -2.91 -14.00 12.26
CA GLY A 22 -2.08 -13.06 13.02
C GLY A 22 -1.39 -11.98 12.18
N ASN A 23 -1.81 -10.73 12.39
CA ASN A 23 -1.22 -9.57 11.74
C ASN A 23 0.21 -9.37 12.29
N LEU A 24 1.23 -9.69 11.48
CA LEU A 24 2.63 -9.43 11.79
C LEU A 24 2.88 -7.91 11.70
N CYS A 25 2.52 -7.21 12.77
CA CYS A 25 2.76 -5.79 12.91
C CYS A 25 4.22 -5.55 13.28
N HIS A 26 4.97 -4.87 12.41
CA HIS A 26 6.30 -4.39 12.71
C HIS A 26 6.20 -2.98 13.29
N ALA A 27 6.68 -2.77 14.51
CA ALA A 27 6.84 -1.44 15.06
C ALA A 27 8.02 -0.76 14.33
N LYS A 28 7.79 0.42 13.74
CA LYS A 28 8.84 1.19 13.08
C LYS A 28 9.77 1.84 14.11
N GLU A 29 9.40 3.01 14.63
CA GLU A 29 10.25 3.80 15.55
C GLU A 29 9.64 3.95 16.94
N LEU A 30 8.31 3.95 17.02
CA LEU A 30 7.56 4.01 18.27
C LEU A 30 6.72 2.74 18.41
N PRO A 31 6.48 2.26 19.65
CA PRO A 31 5.67 1.06 19.90
C PRO A 31 4.21 1.18 19.43
N SER A 32 3.76 2.40 19.11
CA SER A 32 2.45 2.68 18.51
C SER A 32 2.48 2.84 16.98
N ASP A 33 3.67 2.97 16.37
CA ASP A 33 3.84 3.11 14.93
C ASP A 33 3.95 1.72 14.30
N LEU A 34 2.79 1.08 14.16
CA LEU A 34 2.66 -0.24 13.59
C LEU A 34 2.51 -0.14 12.08
N VAL A 35 3.36 -0.84 11.35
CA VAL A 35 3.18 -1.08 9.92
C VAL A 35 2.90 -2.56 9.71
N THR A 36 1.92 -2.87 8.87
CA THR A 36 1.63 -4.26 8.50
C THR A 36 2.30 -4.60 7.18
N GLU A 37 2.49 -5.89 6.91
CA GLU A 37 2.96 -6.35 5.60
C GLU A 37 2.05 -5.89 4.45
N THR A 38 0.76 -5.71 4.74
CA THR A 38 -0.21 -5.19 3.77
C THR A 38 0.09 -3.75 3.38
N ASP A 39 0.39 -2.89 4.35
CA ASP A 39 0.76 -1.48 4.08
C ASP A 39 1.99 -1.39 3.17
N GLN A 40 2.99 -2.26 3.38
CA GLN A 40 4.20 -2.31 2.55
C GLN A 40 3.90 -2.78 1.11
N LYS A 41 2.99 -3.73 0.96
CA LYS A 41 2.56 -4.23 -0.37
C LYS A 41 1.80 -3.15 -1.14
N VAL A 42 0.90 -2.44 -0.47
CA VAL A 42 0.15 -1.32 -1.06
C VAL A 42 1.10 -0.20 -1.49
N GLU A 43 2.07 0.18 -0.64
CA GLU A 43 3.09 1.17 -1.03
C GLU A 43 3.89 0.73 -2.27
N ALA A 44 4.31 -0.53 -2.34
CA ALA A 44 5.05 -1.06 -3.48
C ALA A 44 4.22 -0.99 -4.78
N LEU A 45 2.93 -1.34 -4.72
CA LEU A 45 2.01 -1.26 -5.86
C LEU A 45 1.82 0.18 -6.33
N ILE A 46 1.55 1.11 -5.41
CA ILE A 46 1.36 2.52 -5.73
C ILE A 46 2.63 3.13 -6.34
N ILE A 47 3.80 2.85 -5.76
CA ILE A 47 5.08 3.36 -6.26
C ILE A 47 5.40 2.81 -7.65
N SER A 48 5.14 1.52 -7.90
CA SER A 48 5.36 0.92 -9.23
C SER A 48 4.48 1.55 -10.30
N SER A 49 3.20 1.76 -10.01
CA SER A 49 2.24 2.39 -10.92
C SER A 49 2.62 3.84 -11.24
N LEU A 50 3.05 4.60 -10.23
CA LEU A 50 3.52 5.97 -10.42
C LEU A 50 4.82 6.06 -11.21
N LYS A 51 5.78 5.15 -10.99
CA LYS A 51 7.03 5.09 -11.76
C LYS A 51 6.79 4.72 -13.22
N GLU A 52 5.85 3.82 -13.49
CA GLU A 52 5.48 3.45 -14.86
C GLU A 52 4.89 4.63 -15.62
N LYS A 53 3.98 5.39 -15.00
CA LYS A 53 3.31 6.51 -15.66
C LYS A 53 4.11 7.80 -15.66
N TYR A 54 4.91 8.04 -14.63
CA TYR A 54 5.66 9.27 -14.40
C TYR A 54 7.12 8.97 -14.05
N PRO A 55 7.92 8.48 -15.00
CA PRO A 55 9.30 8.01 -14.75
C PRO A 55 10.27 9.11 -14.33
N THR A 56 9.92 10.38 -14.55
CA THR A 56 10.71 11.55 -14.14
C THR A 56 10.34 12.07 -12.76
N HIS A 57 9.26 11.57 -12.15
CA HIS A 57 8.88 11.90 -10.78
C HIS A 57 9.74 11.10 -9.79
N ARG A 58 10.18 11.75 -8.72
CA ARG A 58 11.01 11.15 -7.66
C ARG A 58 10.23 11.02 -6.36
#